data_AF-A0A3D1CTB6-F1
#
_entry.id   AF-A0A3D1CTB6-F1
#
_cell.length_a   1.000
_cell.length_b   1.000
_cell.length_c   1.000
_cell.angle_alpha   90.00
_cell.angle_beta   90.00
_cell.angle_gamma   90.00
#
_symmetry.space_group_name_H-M   'P 1'
#
loop_
_entity.id
_entity.type
_entity.pdbx_description
1 polymer ?
#
loop_
_entity_poly.entity_id
_entity_poly.type
_entity_poly.pdbx_seq_one_letter_code
_entity_poly.pdbx_strand_id
1 'polypeptide(L)'
;MPILANAKKALRVSKKKTLTNRRTKSLLKTFIDKVFKLPTAETAAAAFSKIDRAVKKNVIHKNKAARMKSQISKVIATPAETTKLIKPAKTVAKKKAAGKKTAAKKVTSKKKSV
;
A
#
# COMPACT_ATOMS: atom_id res chain seq x y z
N MET A 1 -26.78 4.95 25.90
CA MET A 1 -25.51 5.64 26.19
C MET A 1 -24.67 4.77 27.12
N PRO A 2 -23.32 4.77 27.02
CA PRO A 2 -22.49 4.02 27.95
C PRO A 2 -22.57 4.61 29.35
N ILE A 3 -22.89 3.77 30.34
CA ILE A 3 -23.07 4.16 31.74
C ILE A 3 -21.72 4.19 32.46
N LEU A 4 -20.94 3.10 32.32
CA LEU A 4 -19.63 2.93 32.95
C LEU A 4 -18.54 3.82 32.32
N ALA A 5 -17.55 4.21 33.13
CA ALA A 5 -16.45 5.09 32.71
C ALA A 5 -15.59 4.48 31.58
N ASN A 6 -15.32 3.17 31.66
CA ASN A 6 -14.60 2.42 30.61
C ASN A 6 -15.38 2.41 29.29
N ALA A 7 -16.70 2.25 29.34
CA ALA A 7 -17.57 2.25 28.17
C ALA A 7 -17.64 3.64 27.51
N LYS A 8 -17.68 4.72 28.31
CA LYS A 8 -17.58 6.10 27.80
C LYS A 8 -16.23 6.33 27.08
N LYS A 9 -15.13 5.81 27.63
CA LYS A 9 -13.80 5.85 26.98
C LYS A 9 -13.77 5.05 25.68
N ALA A 10 -14.31 3.83 25.69
CA ALA A 10 -14.37 2.97 24.50
C ALA A 10 -15.16 3.63 23.36
N LEU A 11 -16.30 4.26 23.66
CA LEU A 11 -17.08 5.02 22.69
C LEU A 11 -16.25 6.15 22.06
N ARG A 12 -15.54 6.95 22.87
CA ARG A 12 -14.67 8.03 22.35
C ARG A 12 -13.57 7.50 21.42
N VAL A 13 -12.91 6.42 21.82
CA VAL A 13 -11.86 5.78 21.01
C VAL A 13 -12.42 5.20 19.72
N SER A 14 -13.58 4.53 19.78
CA SER A 14 -14.27 3.97 18.62
C SER A 14 -14.65 5.05 17.61
N LYS A 15 -15.19 6.20 18.05
CA LYS A 15 -15.49 7.34 17.19
C LYS A 15 -14.25 7.82 16.44
N LYS A 16 -13.13 8.02 17.15
CA LYS A 16 -11.85 8.46 16.55
C LYS A 16 -11.34 7.44 15.52
N LYS A 17 -11.31 6.16 15.86
CA LYS A 17 -10.89 5.07 14.93
C LYS A 17 -11.81 4.95 13.72
N THR A 18 -13.11 5.13 13.91
CA THR A 18 -14.09 5.08 12.82
C THR A 18 -13.83 6.16 11.79
N LEU A 19 -13.54 7.40 12.19
CA LEU A 19 -13.25 8.50 11.27
C LEU A 19 -12.00 8.23 10.41
N THR A 20 -10.90 7.78 11.03
CA THR A 20 -9.66 7.48 10.30
C THR A 20 -9.79 6.26 9.38
N ASN A 21 -10.49 5.23 9.84
CA ASN A 21 -10.75 4.02 9.04
C ASN A 21 -11.71 4.32 7.89
N ARG A 22 -12.73 5.15 8.09
CA ARG A 22 -13.65 5.58 7.02
C ARG A 22 -12.91 6.27 5.89
N ARG A 23 -12.01 7.21 6.20
CA ARG A 23 -11.17 7.89 5.20
C ARG A 23 -10.28 6.90 4.44
N THR A 24 -9.69 5.94 5.14
CA THR A 24 -8.82 4.94 4.50
C THR A 24 -9.63 4.02 3.58
N LYS A 25 -10.82 3.58 4.02
CA LYS A 25 -11.73 2.74 3.24
C LYS A 25 -12.27 3.45 2.00
N SER A 26 -12.66 4.73 2.12
CA SER A 26 -13.16 5.50 0.98
C SER A 26 -12.09 5.70 -0.08
N LEU A 27 -10.88 6.10 0.32
CA LEU A 27 -9.75 6.21 -0.59
C LEU A 27 -9.46 4.89 -1.29
N LEU A 28 -9.41 3.78 -0.55
CA LEU A 28 -9.19 2.45 -1.12
C LEU A 28 -10.23 2.15 -2.21
N LYS A 29 -11.52 2.35 -1.91
CA LYS A 29 -12.61 2.14 -2.87
C LYS A 29 -12.39 2.98 -4.12
N THR A 30 -12.12 4.27 -3.99
CA THR A 30 -11.89 5.15 -5.14
C THR A 30 -10.74 4.69 -6.03
N PHE A 31 -9.61 4.24 -5.47
CA PHE A 31 -8.48 3.75 -6.27
C PHE A 31 -8.79 2.43 -6.97
N ILE A 32 -9.57 1.55 -6.33
CA ILE A 32 -10.00 0.29 -6.94
C ILE A 32 -10.97 0.57 -8.08
N ASP A 33 -11.98 1.41 -7.86
CA ASP A 33 -12.95 1.80 -8.88
C ASP A 33 -12.25 2.44 -10.09
N LYS A 34 -11.17 3.21 -9.87
CA LYS A 34 -10.34 3.77 -10.94
C LYS A 34 -9.66 2.69 -11.78
N VAL A 35 -9.13 1.63 -11.16
CA VAL A 35 -8.51 0.51 -11.89
C VAL A 35 -9.52 -0.21 -12.75
N PHE A 36 -10.74 -0.42 -12.26
CA PHE A 36 -11.79 -1.10 -13.04
C PHE A 36 -12.32 -0.25 -14.19
N LYS A 37 -12.30 1.09 -14.07
CA LYS A 37 -12.70 2.00 -15.16
C LYS A 37 -11.61 2.18 -16.20
N LEU A 38 -10.36 2.31 -15.75
CA LEU A 38 -9.19 2.57 -16.58
C LEU A 38 -8.06 1.61 -16.14
N PRO A 39 -8.03 0.39 -16.71
CA PRO A 39 -7.04 -0.62 -16.36
C PRO A 39 -5.69 -0.27 -17.00
N THR A 40 -4.89 0.53 -16.29
CA THR A 40 -3.52 0.88 -16.68
C THR A 40 -2.53 0.40 -15.61
N ALA A 41 -1.27 0.22 -16.02
CA ALA A 41 -0.21 -0.21 -15.09
C ALA A 41 -0.01 0.78 -13.93
N GLU A 42 -0.17 2.08 -14.19
CA GLU A 42 -0.02 3.14 -13.20
C GLU A 42 -1.15 3.12 -12.15
N THR A 43 -2.41 2.96 -12.59
CA THR A 43 -3.55 2.89 -11.67
C THR A 43 -3.47 1.64 -10.80
N ALA A 44 -3.00 0.52 -11.36
CA ALA A 44 -2.74 -0.72 -10.66
C ALA A 44 -1.66 -0.57 -9.58
N ALA A 45 -0.51 0.02 -9.92
CA ALA A 45 0.58 0.27 -8.98
C ALA A 45 0.12 1.17 -7.81
N ALA A 46 -0.64 2.22 -8.12
CA ALA A 46 -1.23 3.09 -7.11
C ALA A 46 -2.19 2.31 -6.20
N ALA A 47 -3.07 1.49 -6.75
CA ALA A 47 -4.01 0.67 -5.98
C ALA A 47 -3.29 -0.34 -5.06
N PHE A 48 -2.28 -1.05 -5.56
CA PHE A 48 -1.48 -1.99 -4.76
C PHE A 48 -0.81 -1.30 -3.57
N SER A 49 -0.19 -0.14 -3.78
CA SER A 49 0.40 0.66 -2.70
C SER A 49 -0.62 1.03 -1.63
N LYS A 50 -1.85 1.41 -2.01
CA LYS A 50 -2.92 1.75 -1.05
C LYS A 50 -3.43 0.52 -0.30
N ILE A 51 -3.56 -0.63 -0.97
CA ILE A 51 -3.95 -1.90 -0.35
C ILE A 51 -2.94 -2.28 0.73
N ASP A 52 -1.65 -2.28 0.41
CA ASP A 52 -0.62 -2.73 1.36
C ASP A 52 -0.47 -1.76 2.53
N ARG A 53 -0.64 -0.45 2.31
CA ARG A 53 -0.70 0.54 3.39
C ARG A 53 -1.91 0.36 4.30
N ALA A 54 -3.05 -0.10 3.76
CA ALA A 54 -4.24 -0.38 4.56
C ALA A 54 -4.07 -1.67 5.39
N VAL A 55 -3.34 -2.67 4.89
CA VAL A 55 -2.93 -3.86 5.67
C VAL A 55 -1.99 -3.47 6.80
N LYS A 56 -0.96 -2.65 6.53
CA LYS A 56 -0.02 -2.17 7.56
C LYS A 56 -0.72 -1.42 8.69
N LYS A 57 -1.83 -0.73 8.39
CA LYS A 57 -2.67 -0.01 9.36
C LYS A 57 -3.77 -0.89 10.00
N ASN A 58 -3.80 -2.19 9.70
CA ASN A 58 -4.82 -3.13 10.16
C ASN A 58 -6.26 -2.71 9.83
N VAL A 59 -6.46 -1.96 8.73
CA VAL A 59 -7.81 -1.54 8.28
C VAL A 59 -8.48 -2.65 7.46
N ILE A 60 -7.68 -3.45 6.76
CA ILE A 60 -8.11 -4.64 6.01
C ILE A 60 -7.25 -5.84 6.41
N HIS A 61 -7.87 -7.02 6.43
CA HIS A 61 -7.17 -8.27 6.70
C HIS A 61 -6.29 -8.70 5.51
N LYS A 62 -5.19 -9.41 5.78
CA LYS A 62 -4.25 -9.91 4.76
C LYS A 62 -4.93 -10.73 3.65
N ASN A 63 -5.91 -11.56 3.99
CA ASN A 63 -6.64 -12.38 3.01
C ASN A 63 -7.54 -11.51 2.11
N LYS A 64 -8.14 -10.45 2.68
CA LYS A 64 -8.94 -9.51 1.91
C LYS A 64 -8.05 -8.74 0.93
N ALA A 65 -6.89 -8.29 1.39
CA ALA A 65 -5.90 -7.66 0.53
C ALA A 65 -5.42 -8.59 -0.58
N ALA A 66 -5.10 -9.85 -0.28
CA ALA A 66 -4.71 -10.86 -1.27
C ALA A 66 -5.80 -11.07 -2.33
N ARG A 67 -7.07 -11.19 -1.91
CA ARG A 67 -8.22 -11.28 -2.84
C ARG A 67 -8.30 -10.07 -3.76
N MET A 68 -8.20 -8.87 -3.20
CA MET A 68 -8.27 -7.63 -3.98
C MET A 68 -7.10 -7.50 -4.96
N LYS A 69 -5.90 -7.91 -4.55
CA LYS A 69 -4.73 -7.95 -5.43
C LYS A 69 -4.93 -8.93 -6.60
N SER A 70 -5.43 -10.14 -6.31
CA SER A 70 -5.75 -11.13 -7.34
C SER A 70 -6.79 -10.63 -8.34
N GLN A 71 -7.85 -9.96 -7.86
CA GLN A 71 -8.89 -9.38 -8.74
C GLN A 71 -8.30 -8.32 -9.69
N ILE A 72 -7.49 -7.40 -9.16
CA ILE A 72 -6.82 -6.36 -9.96
C ILE A 72 -5.89 -6.99 -10.99
N SER A 73 -5.07 -7.97 -10.60
CA SER A 73 -4.15 -8.65 -11.52
C SER A 73 -4.88 -9.35 -12.67
N LYS A 74 -6.04 -9.97 -12.40
CA LYS A 74 -6.85 -10.60 -13.45
C LYS A 74 -7.33 -9.59 -14.47
N VAL A 75 -7.85 -8.45 -14.02
CA VAL A 75 -8.37 -7.39 -14.91
C VAL A 75 -7.29 -6.84 -15.85
N ILE A 76 -6.07 -6.69 -15.35
CA ILE A 76 -4.94 -6.16 -16.14
C ILE A 76 -4.34 -7.24 -17.05
N ALA A 77 -4.39 -8.52 -16.64
CA ALA A 77 -3.89 -9.64 -17.43
C ALA A 77 -4.87 -10.12 -18.52
N THR A 78 -6.13 -9.69 -18.47
CA THR A 78 -7.14 -10.01 -19.51
C THR A 78 -7.26 -8.94 -20.59
N PRO A 79 -6.15 -8.59 -21.27
CA PRO A 79 -6.22 -8.35 -22.71
C PRO A 79 -5.35 -9.40 -23.42
N ALA A 80 -5.98 -10.51 -23.84
CA ALA A 80 -5.47 -11.57 -24.72
C ALA A 80 -4.32 -12.51 -24.20
N GLU A 81 -4.64 -13.81 -24.10
CA GLU A 81 -3.77 -14.96 -24.48
C GLU A 81 -2.38 -15.25 -23.87
N THR A 82 -2.01 -14.87 -22.64
CA THR A 82 -0.68 -15.27 -22.11
C THR A 82 -0.72 -15.98 -20.76
N THR A 83 -0.94 -17.30 -20.78
CA THR A 83 -0.32 -18.26 -19.85
C THR A 83 -0.39 -19.69 -20.41
N LYS A 84 0.18 -19.90 -21.60
CA LYS A 84 1.10 -21.05 -21.76
C LYS A 84 2.45 -20.54 -21.25
N LEU A 85 3.17 -21.34 -20.46
CA LEU A 85 4.45 -21.01 -19.80
C LEU A 85 4.24 -20.12 -18.54
N ILE A 86 4.49 -20.54 -17.31
CA ILE A 86 5.78 -20.92 -16.75
C ILE A 86 5.55 -21.83 -15.53
N LYS A 87 6.11 -23.05 -15.61
CA LYS A 87 6.37 -23.94 -14.47
C LYS A 87 7.50 -23.33 -13.62
N PRO A 88 7.47 -23.37 -12.28
CA PRO A 88 8.49 -22.72 -11.46
C PRO A 88 9.80 -23.53 -11.52
N ALA A 89 10.73 -23.10 -12.37
CA ALA A 89 12.09 -23.62 -12.38
C ALA A 89 12.97 -22.77 -11.46
N LYS A 90 13.60 -23.48 -10.52
CA LYS A 90 14.67 -23.09 -9.61
C LYS A 90 15.71 -22.19 -10.30
N THR A 91 16.24 -21.20 -9.58
CA THR A 91 17.68 -21.06 -9.32
C THR A 91 18.00 -19.91 -8.37
N VAL A 92 18.71 -20.29 -7.32
CA VAL A 92 19.39 -19.43 -6.36
C VAL A 92 20.67 -18.95 -7.04
N ALA A 93 20.88 -17.64 -7.20
CA ALA A 93 22.20 -17.11 -7.54
C ALA A 93 22.40 -15.65 -7.10
N LYS A 94 23.23 -15.51 -6.06
CA LYS A 94 24.28 -14.49 -5.87
C LYS A 94 23.88 -13.00 -5.70
N LYS A 95 23.83 -12.63 -4.41
CA LYS A 95 24.21 -11.30 -3.87
C LYS A 95 25.42 -10.74 -4.64
N LYS A 96 25.25 -9.60 -5.32
CA LYS A 96 26.36 -8.71 -5.70
C LYS A 96 26.53 -7.64 -4.61
N ALA A 97 27.77 -7.49 -4.17
CA ALA A 97 28.22 -6.67 -3.05
C ALA A 97 27.93 -5.18 -3.27
N ALA A 98 27.59 -4.51 -2.17
CA ALA A 98 27.41 -3.07 -2.08
C ALA A 98 28.74 -2.35 -2.32
N GLY A 99 28.79 -1.54 -3.38
CA GLY A 99 29.86 -0.58 -3.62
C GLY A 99 29.78 0.58 -2.63
N LYS A 100 30.80 0.65 -1.76
CA LYS A 100 31.14 1.74 -0.86
C LYS A 100 31.31 3.03 -1.68
N LYS A 101 30.34 3.94 -1.64
CA LYS A 101 30.54 5.34 -2.09
C LYS A 101 30.89 6.19 -0.88
N THR A 102 32.10 6.73 -0.97
CA THR A 102 32.81 7.60 -0.03
C THR A 102 32.05 8.89 0.27
N ALA A 103 32.00 9.25 1.55
CA ALA A 103 31.56 10.55 2.03
C ALA A 103 32.47 11.66 1.49
N ALA A 104 31.88 12.66 0.82
CA ALA A 104 32.58 13.86 0.38
C ALA A 104 31.99 15.09 1.06
N LYS A 105 32.84 15.67 1.93
CA LYS A 105 33.01 17.09 2.29
C LYS A 105 31.78 17.93 2.68
N LYS A 106 31.68 18.12 4.00
CA LYS A 106 31.25 19.35 4.68
C LYS A 106 32.06 20.54 4.14
N VAL A 107 31.40 21.52 3.53
CA VAL A 107 31.92 22.88 3.37
C VAL A 107 30.94 23.82 4.06
N THR A 108 31.46 24.46 5.10
CA THR A 108 30.84 25.54 5.86
C THR A 108 30.80 26.81 5.03
N SER A 109 29.66 27.50 4.96
CA SER A 109 29.63 28.95 4.77
C SER A 109 28.71 29.60 5.79
N LYS A 110 29.33 30.38 6.68
CA LYS A 110 28.67 31.32 7.59
C LYS A 110 28.09 32.50 6.77
N LYS A 111 26.82 32.82 7.05
CA LYS A 111 26.28 34.16 7.39
C LYS A 111 26.36 35.31 6.35
N LYS A 112 25.19 35.85 5.98
CA LYS A 112 24.81 37.28 5.82
C LYS A 112 23.29 37.33 5.57
N SER A 113 22.46 37.74 6.54
CA SER A 113 21.94 39.11 6.74
C SER A 113 21.27 39.72 5.50
N VAL A 114 19.94 39.68 5.42
CA VAL A 114 18.98 40.82 5.50
C VAL A 114 17.67 40.25 6.04
#